data_AF-A0A2M7AT83-F1
#
_entry.id   AF-A0A2M7AT83-F1
#
_cell.length_a   1.000
_cell.length_b   1.000
_cell.length_c   1.000
_cell.angle_alpha   90.00
_cell.angle_beta   90.00
_cell.angle_gamma   90.00
#
_symmetry.space_group_name_H-M   'P 1'
#
loop_
_entity.id
_entity.type
_entity.pdbx_description
1 polymer ?
#
loop_
_entity_poly.entity_id
_entity_poly.type
_entity_poly.pdbx_seq_one_letter_code
_entity_poly.pdbx_strand_id
1 'polypeptide(L)'
;MKKKGFTLVELLIVMAILLIMITMMVGVFNSVGIFNKARDARRKKDIGRIKIAFEDYYNDKGCYPSPTVVANLMLATNCSTGVFKPWLPSWPCDPGWIPYQIVVETFVGDVGCPKWFKILTKLENKNDSGIPGGWEEMVFVNLGGGYNNQTSNFGVSSTNINWYDVKLDPECAAYGGCQFKENPDDPGSCNATDGCVEPNCYLGHTNEGSCVDVCQVACCGTGCE
;
A
#
# COMPACT_ATOMS: atom_id res chain seq x y z
N MET A 1 -48.92 2.11 57.26
CA MET A 1 -48.49 1.45 56.00
C MET A 1 -47.10 0.84 56.24
N LYS A 2 -46.95 -0.49 56.20
CA LYS A 2 -45.63 -1.14 56.37
C LYS A 2 -44.87 -1.08 55.05
N LYS A 3 -43.75 -0.35 55.03
CA LYS A 3 -42.81 -0.38 53.89
C LYS A 3 -42.13 -1.75 53.89
N LYS A 4 -42.28 -2.51 52.80
CA LYS A 4 -41.52 -3.74 52.56
C LYS A 4 -40.09 -3.33 52.19
N GLY A 5 -39.13 -3.66 53.04
CA GLY A 5 -37.71 -3.50 52.76
C GLY A 5 -37.17 -4.67 51.95
N PHE A 6 -36.14 -4.43 51.14
CA PHE A 6 -35.42 -5.46 50.41
C PHE A 6 -34.83 -6.50 51.36
N THR A 7 -34.80 -7.76 50.95
CA THR A 7 -34.13 -8.82 51.71
C THR A 7 -32.64 -8.88 51.35
N LEU A 8 -31.79 -9.28 52.30
CA LEU A 8 -30.34 -9.46 52.08
C LEU A 8 -30.03 -10.41 50.92
N VAL A 9 -30.83 -11.47 50.77
CA VAL A 9 -30.69 -12.47 49.72
C VAL A 9 -30.93 -11.86 48.34
N GLU A 10 -31.91 -10.97 48.24
CA GLU A 10 -32.32 -10.32 47.00
C GLU A 10 -31.24 -9.35 46.51
N LEU A 11 -30.57 -8.62 47.42
CA LEU A 11 -29.42 -7.80 47.08
C LEU A 11 -28.23 -8.65 46.60
N LEU A 12 -28.01 -9.82 47.22
CA LEU A 12 -26.91 -10.72 46.89
C LEU A 12 -27.06 -11.32 45.48
N ILE A 13 -28.27 -11.72 45.10
CA ILE A 13 -28.58 -12.22 43.75
C ILE A 13 -28.37 -11.13 42.69
N VAL A 14 -28.78 -9.89 42.97
CA VAL A 14 -28.59 -8.77 42.04
C VAL A 14 -27.10 -8.49 41.81
N MET A 15 -26.28 -8.49 42.86
CA MET A 15 -24.83 -8.33 42.72
C MET A 15 -24.18 -9.47 41.93
N ALA A 16 -24.62 -10.71 42.13
CA ALA A 16 -24.13 -11.86 41.37
C ALA A 16 -24.44 -11.72 39.87
N ILE A 17 -25.67 -11.33 39.51
CA ILE A 17 -26.06 -11.10 38.11
C ILE A 17 -25.25 -9.94 37.50
N LEU A 18 -25.07 -8.84 38.24
CA LEU A 18 -24.28 -7.69 37.77
C LEU A 18 -22.83 -8.08 37.45
N LEU A 19 -22.19 -8.89 38.30
CA LEU A 19 -20.83 -9.35 38.08
C LEU A 19 -20.70 -10.22 36.82
N ILE A 20 -21.67 -11.11 36.56
CA ILE A 20 -21.71 -11.93 35.35
C ILE A 20 -21.93 -11.07 34.09
N MET A 21 -22.80 -10.06 34.17
CA MET A 21 -23.02 -9.16 33.04
C MET A 21 -21.78 -8.32 32.71
N ILE A 22 -21.05 -7.84 33.72
CA ILE A 22 -19.84 -7.03 33.53
C ILE A 22 -18.74 -7.85 32.83
N THR A 23 -18.55 -9.12 33.20
CA THR A 23 -17.52 -9.96 32.58
C THR A 23 -17.81 -10.27 31.11
N MET A 24 -19.08 -10.50 30.76
CA MET A 24 -19.49 -10.70 29.37
C MET A 24 -19.28 -9.44 28.51
N MET A 25 -19.54 -8.26 29.06
CA MET A 25 -19.33 -7.00 28.34
C MET A 25 -17.85 -6.79 28.00
N VAL A 26 -16.93 -7.03 28.94
CA VAL A 26 -15.48 -6.82 28.72
C VAL A 26 -14.92 -7.72 27.61
N GLY A 27 -15.47 -8.93 27.41
CA GLY A 27 -15.03 -9.85 26.36
C GLY A 27 -15.39 -9.45 24.92
N VAL A 28 -16.38 -8.57 24.73
CA VAL A 28 -16.90 -8.21 23.39
C VAL A 28 -16.31 -6.90 22.88
N PHE A 29 -15.84 -6.01 23.77
CA PHE A 29 -15.28 -4.72 23.38
C PHE A 29 -13.79 -4.80 23.05
N ASN A 30 -13.44 -5.47 21.95
CA ASN A 30 -12.18 -5.17 21.26
C ASN A 30 -12.33 -3.86 20.47
N SER A 31 -12.60 -2.77 21.19
CA SER A 31 -12.82 -1.43 20.65
C SER A 31 -11.65 -0.96 19.79
N VAL A 32 -10.42 -1.31 20.18
CA VAL A 32 -9.19 -1.00 19.46
C VAL A 32 -9.20 -1.56 18.04
N GLY A 33 -9.59 -2.84 17.85
CA GLY A 33 -9.64 -3.45 16.52
C GLY A 33 -10.65 -2.81 15.56
N ILE A 34 -11.76 -2.30 16.09
CA ILE A 34 -12.81 -1.63 15.29
C ILE A 34 -12.33 -0.25 14.82
N PHE A 35 -11.71 0.54 15.69
CA PHE A 35 -11.16 1.85 15.32
C PHE A 35 -10.01 1.72 14.32
N ASN A 36 -9.17 0.70 14.43
CA ASN A 36 -8.09 0.44 13.48
C ASN A 36 -8.64 0.17 12.07
N LYS A 37 -9.66 -0.69 11.95
CA LYS A 37 -10.33 -0.96 10.67
C LYS A 37 -10.96 0.28 10.05
N ALA A 38 -11.61 1.13 10.86
CA ALA A 38 -12.20 2.37 10.37
C ALA A 38 -11.14 3.35 9.85
N ARG A 39 -10.01 3.47 10.56
CA ARG A 39 -8.87 4.29 10.14
C ARG A 39 -8.21 3.76 8.88
N ASP A 40 -8.02 2.46 8.78
CA ASP A 40 -7.46 1.81 7.59
C ASP A 40 -8.38 1.93 6.37
N ALA A 41 -9.70 1.79 6.56
CA ALA A 41 -10.68 2.04 5.49
C ALA A 41 -10.59 3.49 4.97
N ARG A 42 -10.38 4.47 5.88
CA ARG A 42 -10.12 5.86 5.48
C ARG A 42 -8.81 5.99 4.71
N ARG A 43 -7.72 5.39 5.17
CA ARG A 43 -6.42 5.40 4.45
C ARG A 43 -6.55 4.87 3.03
N LYS A 44 -7.21 3.72 2.86
CA LYS A 44 -7.47 3.11 1.55
C LYS A 44 -8.28 4.01 0.62
N LYS A 45 -9.35 4.62 1.15
CA LYS A 45 -10.18 5.56 0.40
C LYS A 45 -9.38 6.79 -0.04
N ASP A 46 -8.57 7.34 0.85
CA ASP A 46 -7.82 8.56 0.61
C ASP A 46 -6.74 8.36 -0.46
N ILE A 47 -5.94 7.28 -0.38
CA ILE A 47 -4.95 6.97 -1.43
C ILE A 47 -5.61 6.62 -2.77
N GLY A 48 -6.80 5.99 -2.75
CA GLY A 48 -7.58 5.74 -3.97
C GLY A 48 -8.06 7.03 -4.65
N ARG A 49 -8.40 8.07 -3.88
CA ARG A 49 -8.74 9.39 -4.45
C ARG A 49 -7.52 10.09 -5.03
N ILE A 50 -6.37 9.98 -4.38
CA ILE A 50 -5.11 10.54 -4.92
C ILE A 50 -4.75 9.81 -6.23
N LYS A 51 -4.88 8.47 -6.29
CA LYS A 51 -4.67 7.69 -7.51
C LYS A 51 -5.49 8.27 -8.67
N ILE A 52 -6.81 8.40 -8.50
CA ILE A 52 -7.70 8.94 -9.55
C ILE A 52 -7.24 10.34 -9.98
N ALA A 53 -6.91 11.22 -9.03
CA ALA A 53 -6.42 12.57 -9.36
C ALA A 53 -5.10 12.56 -10.14
N PHE A 54 -4.21 11.59 -9.88
CA PHE A 54 -2.96 11.43 -10.64
C PHE A 54 -3.22 10.93 -12.07
N GLU A 55 -4.19 10.03 -12.25
CA GLU A 55 -4.63 9.61 -13.59
C GLU A 55 -5.27 10.77 -14.37
N ASP A 56 -6.13 11.57 -13.72
CA ASP A 56 -6.72 12.78 -14.32
C ASP A 56 -5.63 13.81 -14.68
N TYR A 57 -4.62 13.98 -13.82
CA TYR A 57 -3.45 14.81 -14.12
C TYR A 57 -2.70 14.30 -15.35
N TYR A 58 -2.49 12.99 -15.46
CA TYR A 58 -1.82 12.38 -16.62
C TYR A 58 -2.62 12.62 -17.91
N ASN A 59 -3.95 12.48 -17.86
CA ASN A 59 -4.81 12.75 -19.02
C ASN A 59 -4.70 14.19 -19.51
N ASP A 60 -4.52 15.16 -18.60
CA ASP A 60 -4.38 16.57 -18.95
C ASP A 60 -2.95 16.99 -19.35
N LYS A 61 -1.93 16.34 -18.79
CA LYS A 61 -0.52 16.76 -18.92
C LYS A 61 0.36 15.82 -19.75
N GLY A 62 -0.11 14.61 -20.04
CA GLY A 62 0.63 13.55 -20.71
C GLY A 62 1.76 12.92 -19.86
N CYS A 63 1.82 13.27 -18.57
CA CYS A 63 2.84 12.83 -17.63
C CYS A 63 2.30 12.84 -16.19
N TYR A 64 2.87 12.03 -15.30
CA TYR A 64 2.58 12.15 -13.87
C TYR A 64 3.34 13.32 -13.23
N PRO A 65 2.92 13.79 -12.04
CA PRO A 65 3.59 14.89 -11.36
C PRO A 65 5.09 14.66 -11.17
N SER A 66 5.89 15.71 -11.40
CA SER A 66 7.35 15.62 -11.24
C SER A 66 7.75 15.42 -9.78
N PRO A 67 8.97 14.90 -9.51
CA PRO A 67 9.46 14.73 -8.14
C PRO A 67 9.36 16.00 -7.28
N THR A 68 9.59 17.18 -7.86
CA THR A 68 9.46 18.47 -7.16
C THR A 68 8.01 18.79 -6.79
N VAL A 69 7.05 18.52 -7.68
CA VAL A 69 5.63 18.70 -7.39
C VAL A 69 5.21 17.73 -6.28
N VAL A 70 5.60 16.46 -6.38
CA VAL A 70 5.30 15.44 -5.37
C VAL A 70 5.87 15.80 -4.00
N ALA A 71 7.11 16.29 -3.94
CA ALA A 71 7.71 16.74 -2.68
C ALA A 71 6.89 17.85 -2.01
N ASN A 72 6.30 18.77 -2.78
CA ASN A 72 5.39 19.77 -2.24
C ASN A 72 4.08 19.16 -1.73
N LEU A 73 3.48 18.23 -2.49
CA LEU A 73 2.24 17.55 -2.11
C LEU A 73 2.36 16.78 -0.79
N MET A 74 3.54 16.25 -0.48
CA MET A 74 3.81 15.46 0.73
C MET A 74 4.06 16.30 2.00
N LEU A 75 3.91 17.62 1.96
CA LEU A 75 4.06 18.47 3.15
C LEU A 75 2.82 18.40 4.05
N ALA A 76 3.03 18.26 5.36
CA ALA A 76 1.93 18.24 6.35
C ALA A 76 1.08 19.53 6.36
N THR A 77 1.65 20.66 5.95
CA THR A 77 0.92 21.92 5.80
C THR A 77 -0.13 21.88 4.68
N ASN A 78 -0.05 20.91 3.77
CA ASN A 78 -1.00 20.73 2.69
C ASN A 78 -2.19 19.84 3.05
N CYS A 79 -2.24 19.26 4.25
CA CYS A 79 -3.41 18.51 4.70
C CYS A 79 -4.66 19.39 4.66
N SER A 80 -5.70 18.92 3.95
CA SER A 80 -6.97 19.63 3.74
C SER A 80 -6.88 20.91 2.92
N THR A 81 -5.79 21.13 2.17
CA THR A 81 -5.66 22.27 1.24
C THR A 81 -5.96 21.86 -0.19
N GLY A 82 -6.20 22.84 -1.06
CA GLY A 82 -6.39 22.62 -2.50
C GLY A 82 -5.10 22.63 -3.31
N VAL A 83 -4.00 22.09 -2.77
CA VAL A 83 -2.65 22.15 -3.40
C VAL A 83 -2.58 21.49 -4.78
N PHE A 84 -3.46 20.53 -5.06
CA PHE A 84 -3.46 19.76 -6.32
C PHE A 84 -4.71 20.02 -7.18
N LYS A 85 -5.26 21.22 -7.13
CA LYS A 85 -6.35 21.64 -8.02
C LYS A 85 -5.87 21.76 -9.48
N PRO A 86 -6.74 21.48 -10.46
CA PRO A 86 -8.17 21.15 -10.31
C PRO A 86 -8.45 19.68 -9.99
N TRP A 87 -7.46 18.79 -10.12
CA TRP A 87 -7.63 17.33 -10.06
C TRP A 87 -8.06 16.81 -8.68
N LEU A 88 -7.60 17.43 -7.59
CA LEU A 88 -8.02 17.08 -6.24
C LEU A 88 -8.41 18.33 -5.43
N PRO A 89 -9.71 18.49 -5.07
CA PRO A 89 -10.17 19.69 -4.38
C PRO A 89 -9.57 19.91 -2.99
N SER A 90 -9.28 18.82 -2.27
CA SER A 90 -8.73 18.82 -0.91
C SER A 90 -7.78 17.64 -0.76
N TRP A 91 -6.53 17.93 -0.46
CA TRP A 91 -5.47 16.94 -0.29
C TRP A 91 -5.63 16.17 1.04
N PRO A 92 -5.81 14.84 1.03
CA PRO A 92 -6.03 14.09 2.25
C PRO A 92 -4.72 13.75 2.95
N CYS A 93 -4.80 13.61 4.28
CA CYS A 93 -3.75 13.04 5.11
C CYS A 93 -4.35 11.91 5.95
N ASP A 94 -3.48 11.04 6.45
CA ASP A 94 -3.91 9.90 7.25
C ASP A 94 -4.63 10.35 8.55
N PRO A 95 -5.34 9.44 9.23
CA PRO A 95 -6.05 9.76 10.48
C PRO A 95 -5.16 10.33 11.61
N GLY A 96 -3.84 10.13 11.54
CA GLY A 96 -2.84 10.71 12.43
C GLY A 96 -2.25 12.04 11.95
N TRP A 97 -2.82 12.66 10.92
CA TRP A 97 -2.31 13.88 10.26
C TRP A 97 -0.94 13.69 9.60
N ILE A 98 -0.63 12.46 9.19
CA ILE A 98 0.60 12.12 8.48
C ILE A 98 0.33 12.14 6.97
N PRO A 99 1.13 12.87 6.17
CA PRO A 99 1.03 12.81 4.72
C PRO A 99 1.24 11.39 4.17
N TYR A 100 0.51 11.05 3.12
CA TYR A 100 0.77 9.80 2.40
C TYR A 100 2.14 9.85 1.72
N GLN A 101 2.79 8.69 1.67
CA GLN A 101 4.07 8.54 1.00
C GLN A 101 3.82 8.41 -0.51
N ILE A 102 4.48 9.22 -1.33
CA ILE A 102 4.31 9.17 -2.78
C ILE A 102 5.69 9.01 -3.40
N VAL A 103 5.79 8.03 -4.29
CA VAL A 103 6.98 7.76 -5.08
C VAL A 103 6.59 7.94 -6.54
N VAL A 104 7.42 8.66 -7.27
CA VAL A 104 7.28 8.81 -8.72
C VAL A 104 8.59 8.42 -9.38
N GLU A 105 8.51 8.09 -10.66
CA GLU A 105 9.70 7.90 -11.46
C GLU A 105 10.63 9.12 -11.40
N THR A 106 11.90 8.87 -11.08
CA THR A 106 12.95 9.88 -11.02
C THR A 106 13.85 9.75 -12.24
N PHE A 107 14.17 10.88 -12.87
CA PHE A 107 15.10 10.94 -14.00
C PHE A 107 16.36 11.69 -13.56
N VAL A 108 17.50 11.34 -14.17
CA VAL A 108 18.71 12.15 -14.06
C VAL A 108 18.64 13.25 -15.12
N GLY A 109 18.39 14.50 -14.68
CA GLY A 109 18.19 15.68 -15.56
C GLY A 109 16.76 16.23 -15.48
N ASP A 110 16.64 17.51 -15.14
CA ASP A 110 15.48 18.19 -14.53
C ASP A 110 14.14 18.32 -15.31
N VAL A 111 13.90 17.53 -16.34
CA VAL A 111 12.59 17.53 -17.05
C VAL A 111 12.25 16.13 -17.54
N GLY A 112 12.12 15.23 -16.56
CA GLY A 112 11.52 13.94 -16.78
C GLY A 112 10.01 14.03 -16.96
N CYS A 113 9.45 13.09 -17.72
CA CYS A 113 8.01 12.88 -17.88
C CYS A 113 7.67 11.58 -17.14
N PRO A 114 7.40 11.61 -15.82
CA PRO A 114 7.17 10.39 -15.05
C PRO A 114 6.06 9.54 -15.65
N LYS A 115 6.35 8.26 -15.84
CA LYS A 115 5.47 7.26 -16.46
C LYS A 115 4.79 6.34 -15.45
N TRP A 116 5.18 6.41 -14.18
CA TRP A 116 4.56 5.66 -13.12
C TRP A 116 4.64 6.37 -11.76
N PHE A 117 3.76 5.96 -10.85
CA PHE A 117 3.76 6.41 -9.47
C PHE A 117 3.31 5.30 -8.51
N LYS A 118 3.68 5.44 -7.23
CA LYS A 118 3.20 4.64 -6.10
C LYS A 118 2.72 5.59 -5.00
N ILE A 119 1.61 5.27 -4.35
CA ILE A 119 1.09 5.96 -3.17
C ILE A 119 1.00 4.92 -2.07
N LEU A 120 1.77 5.12 -1.01
CA LEU A 120 2.01 4.14 0.05
C LEU A 120 1.46 4.63 1.38
N THR A 121 1.05 3.68 2.21
CA THR A 121 0.58 3.92 3.56
C THR A 121 0.87 2.72 4.45
N LYS A 122 0.79 2.94 5.77
CA LYS A 122 0.88 1.89 6.77
C LYS A 122 -0.48 1.67 7.42
N LEU A 123 -1.09 0.54 7.07
CA LEU A 123 -2.29 0.03 7.73
C LEU A 123 -1.93 -0.51 9.12
N GLU A 124 -2.85 -0.32 10.04
CA GLU A 124 -2.74 -0.81 11.42
C GLU A 124 -3.14 -2.28 11.54
N ASN A 125 -4.08 -2.72 10.71
CA ASN A 125 -4.44 -4.13 10.58
C ASN A 125 -3.44 -4.87 9.67
N LYS A 126 -2.47 -5.56 10.27
CA LYS A 126 -1.49 -6.38 9.56
C LYS A 126 -2.07 -7.59 8.83
N ASN A 127 -3.27 -8.02 9.21
CA ASN A 127 -3.97 -9.17 8.59
C ASN A 127 -4.94 -8.72 7.48
N ASP A 128 -4.76 -7.52 6.94
CA ASP A 128 -5.58 -7.03 5.85
C ASP A 128 -5.23 -7.76 4.54
N SER A 129 -6.24 -8.24 3.81
CA SER A 129 -6.06 -9.01 2.56
C SER A 129 -5.33 -8.26 1.45
N GLY A 130 -5.25 -6.92 1.55
CA GLY A 130 -4.51 -6.09 0.62
C GLY A 130 -3.01 -6.04 0.88
N ILE A 131 -2.54 -6.59 2.00
CA ILE A 131 -1.13 -6.71 2.34
C ILE A 131 -0.62 -8.05 1.78
N PRO A 132 0.48 -8.09 1.00
CA PRO A 132 1.04 -9.34 0.52
C PRO A 132 1.38 -10.31 1.66
N GLY A 133 1.21 -11.60 1.43
CA GLY A 133 1.55 -12.62 2.43
C GLY A 133 3.03 -12.60 2.79
N GLY A 134 3.36 -12.70 4.08
CA GLY A 134 4.75 -12.69 4.55
C GLY A 134 5.43 -11.30 4.52
N TRP A 135 4.66 -10.22 4.35
CA TRP A 135 5.19 -8.86 4.13
C TRP A 135 6.21 -8.39 5.17
N GLU A 136 5.98 -8.67 6.45
CA GLU A 136 6.88 -8.24 7.52
C GLU A 136 8.16 -9.05 7.58
N GLU A 137 8.12 -10.29 7.09
CA GLU A 137 9.28 -11.19 7.02
C GLU A 137 10.11 -11.02 5.72
N MET A 138 9.58 -10.31 4.72
CA MET A 138 10.31 -10.05 3.47
C MET A 138 11.61 -9.28 3.73
N VAL A 139 12.70 -9.78 3.14
CA VAL A 139 14.03 -9.13 3.20
C VAL A 139 14.21 -8.30 1.93
N PHE A 140 14.82 -7.12 2.04
CA PHE A 140 15.13 -6.22 0.91
C PHE A 140 13.92 -5.65 0.15
N VAL A 141 12.82 -5.33 0.83
CA VAL A 141 11.69 -4.63 0.18
C VAL A 141 12.06 -3.17 -0.09
N ASN A 142 12.19 -2.80 -1.36
CA ASN A 142 12.37 -1.42 -1.79
C ASN A 142 11.12 -0.93 -2.54
N LEU A 143 10.42 0.02 -1.93
CA LEU A 143 9.22 0.65 -2.51
C LEU A 143 9.54 1.95 -3.27
N GLY A 144 10.83 2.31 -3.36
CA GLY A 144 11.32 3.58 -3.89
C GLY A 144 11.28 4.71 -2.86
N GLY A 145 12.03 5.80 -3.12
CA GLY A 145 12.05 6.98 -2.23
C GLY A 145 12.59 6.71 -0.80
N GLY A 146 13.30 5.61 -0.59
CA GLY A 146 13.76 5.16 0.73
C GLY A 146 12.70 4.43 1.56
N TYR A 147 11.54 4.11 0.99
CA TYR A 147 10.47 3.37 1.66
C TYR A 147 10.64 1.85 1.51
N ASN A 148 10.21 1.11 2.53
CA ASN A 148 10.32 -0.34 2.62
C ASN A 148 9.11 -0.94 3.35
N ASN A 149 9.13 -2.26 3.57
CA ASN A 149 8.08 -2.97 4.29
C ASN A 149 7.88 -2.55 5.76
N GLN A 150 8.86 -1.88 6.38
CA GLN A 150 8.73 -1.32 7.73
C GLN A 150 8.01 0.02 7.72
N THR A 151 8.20 0.83 6.67
CA THR A 151 7.59 2.16 6.55
C THR A 151 6.17 2.11 5.98
N SER A 152 5.87 1.12 5.12
CA SER A 152 4.58 0.94 4.47
C SER A 152 4.25 -0.53 4.25
N ASN A 153 2.98 -0.87 4.34
CA ASN A 153 2.48 -2.24 4.10
C ASN A 153 1.27 -2.30 3.16
N PHE A 154 0.84 -1.15 2.64
CA PHE A 154 -0.22 -1.07 1.66
C PHE A 154 0.03 0.09 0.72
N GLY A 155 -0.47 -0.02 -0.51
CA GLY A 155 -0.36 1.05 -1.46
C GLY A 155 -1.28 0.87 -2.66
N VAL A 156 -1.20 1.86 -3.55
CA VAL A 156 -1.76 1.83 -4.89
C VAL A 156 -0.74 2.43 -5.84
N SER A 157 -0.85 2.12 -7.12
CA SER A 157 0.05 2.59 -8.15
C SER A 157 -0.71 2.98 -9.42
N SER A 158 0.00 3.58 -10.37
CA SER A 158 -0.44 3.67 -11.77
C SER A 158 -0.72 2.27 -12.33
N THR A 159 -1.51 2.19 -13.41
CA THR A 159 -1.99 0.91 -13.96
C THR A 159 -0.91 0.01 -14.54
N ASN A 160 0.27 0.55 -14.82
CA ASN A 160 1.39 -0.13 -15.50
C ASN A 160 2.42 -0.76 -14.56
N ILE A 161 2.28 -0.61 -13.24
CA ILE A 161 3.17 -1.22 -12.23
C ILE A 161 2.36 -1.66 -11.00
N ASN A 162 2.86 -2.59 -10.19
CA ASN A 162 2.31 -2.77 -8.82
C ASN A 162 2.98 -1.82 -7.82
N TRP A 163 2.25 -1.51 -6.76
CA TRP A 163 2.76 -0.67 -5.66
C TRP A 163 3.81 -1.39 -4.81
N TYR A 164 3.71 -2.73 -4.72
CA TYR A 164 4.64 -3.58 -3.99
C TYR A 164 5.73 -4.18 -4.88
N ASP A 165 5.68 -3.97 -6.20
CA ASP A 165 6.72 -4.48 -7.10
C ASP A 165 8.08 -3.92 -6.67
N VAL A 166 9.03 -4.83 -6.49
CA VAL A 166 10.43 -4.60 -6.07
C VAL A 166 11.28 -4.01 -7.21
N LYS A 167 10.69 -3.75 -8.39
CA LYS A 167 11.27 -2.80 -9.36
C LYS A 167 11.52 -1.47 -8.63
N LEU A 168 12.74 -1.04 -8.30
CA LEU A 168 14.05 -1.35 -8.89
C LEU A 168 15.11 -1.49 -7.78
N ASP A 169 15.61 -2.70 -7.55
CA ASP A 169 17.01 -2.82 -7.17
C ASP A 169 17.86 -2.16 -8.28
N PRO A 170 18.88 -1.33 -7.98
CA PRO A 170 19.81 -0.82 -8.98
C PRO A 170 20.38 -1.91 -9.91
N GLU A 171 20.52 -3.15 -9.41
CA GLU A 171 20.92 -4.31 -10.22
C GLU A 171 19.89 -4.65 -11.29
N CYS A 172 18.59 -4.56 -10.98
CA CYS A 172 17.52 -4.82 -11.95
C CYS A 172 17.46 -3.82 -13.10
N ALA A 173 18.00 -2.61 -12.92
CA ALA A 173 18.11 -1.62 -14.00
C ALA A 173 19.17 -2.02 -15.04
N ALA A 174 20.14 -2.87 -14.68
CA ALA A 174 21.12 -3.42 -15.62
C ALA A 174 20.55 -4.58 -16.46
N TYR A 175 19.38 -5.11 -16.10
CA TYR A 175 18.73 -6.23 -16.78
C TYR A 175 17.59 -5.72 -17.67
N GLY A 176 17.75 -5.89 -18.98
CA GLY A 176 16.79 -5.42 -19.98
C GLY A 176 15.96 -6.50 -20.68
N GLY A 177 16.29 -7.79 -20.47
CA GLY A 177 15.57 -8.89 -21.11
C GLY A 177 14.32 -9.25 -20.32
N CYS A 178 13.17 -9.32 -20.99
CA CYS A 178 11.98 -9.91 -20.41
C CYS A 178 12.13 -11.43 -20.37
N GLN A 179 11.98 -12.00 -19.18
CA GLN A 179 12.11 -13.42 -18.95
C GLN A 179 10.86 -13.96 -18.25
N PHE A 180 10.60 -15.25 -18.43
CA PHE A 180 9.49 -15.94 -17.79
C PHE A 180 9.95 -17.25 -17.16
N LYS A 181 9.42 -17.57 -15.98
CA LYS A 181 9.55 -18.91 -15.38
C LYS A 181 8.25 -19.69 -15.54
N GLU A 182 8.32 -20.89 -16.10
CA GLU A 182 7.14 -21.78 -16.09
C GLU A 182 6.81 -22.24 -14.66
N ASN A 183 7.83 -22.42 -13.81
CA ASN A 183 7.69 -22.78 -12.41
C ASN A 183 8.55 -21.86 -11.52
N PRO A 184 7.94 -21.08 -10.59
CA PRO A 184 8.68 -20.16 -9.71
C PRO A 184 9.76 -20.83 -8.88
N ASP A 185 9.52 -22.09 -8.50
CA ASP A 185 10.40 -22.86 -7.60
C ASP A 185 11.55 -23.57 -8.32
N ASP A 186 11.58 -23.54 -9.66
CA ASP A 186 12.64 -24.20 -10.45
C ASP A 186 13.70 -23.18 -10.91
N PRO A 187 14.94 -23.24 -10.40
CA PRO A 187 16.02 -22.33 -10.78
C PRO A 187 16.46 -22.48 -12.25
N GLY A 188 16.09 -23.57 -12.94
CA GLY A 188 16.46 -23.81 -14.34
C GLY A 188 15.40 -23.40 -15.39
N SER A 189 14.24 -22.88 -14.97
CA SER A 189 13.07 -22.74 -15.84
C SER A 189 12.96 -21.40 -16.59
N CYS A 190 14.02 -20.61 -16.62
CA CYS A 190 13.97 -19.27 -17.17
C CYS A 190 14.06 -19.26 -18.70
N ASN A 191 13.03 -18.73 -19.35
CA ASN A 191 12.97 -18.60 -20.80
C ASN A 191 12.82 -17.14 -21.21
N ALA A 192 13.58 -16.74 -22.25
CA ALA A 192 13.44 -15.42 -22.86
C ALA A 192 12.11 -15.32 -23.61
N THR A 193 11.39 -14.21 -23.42
CA THR A 193 10.12 -13.95 -24.10
C THR A 193 10.04 -12.50 -24.56
N ASP A 194 9.36 -12.25 -25.67
CA ASP A 194 9.11 -10.90 -26.20
C ASP A 194 8.05 -10.12 -25.39
N GLY A 195 7.36 -10.81 -24.47
CA GLY A 195 6.34 -10.24 -23.59
C GLY A 195 5.89 -11.24 -22.52
N CYS A 196 5.59 -10.75 -21.32
CA CYS A 196 5.09 -11.54 -20.21
C CYS A 196 4.14 -10.72 -19.33
N VAL A 197 3.10 -11.37 -18.80
CA VAL A 197 2.17 -10.84 -17.77
C VAL A 197 2.09 -11.85 -16.62
N GLU A 198 1.87 -11.36 -15.38
CA GLU A 198 1.78 -12.12 -14.12
C GLU A 198 1.29 -13.57 -14.25
N PRO A 199 1.80 -14.51 -13.42
CA PRO A 199 2.57 -14.27 -12.19
C PRO A 199 4.08 -14.49 -12.28
N ASN A 200 4.62 -14.97 -13.41
CA ASN A 200 6.00 -15.49 -13.44
C ASN A 200 6.95 -14.70 -14.35
N CYS A 201 6.78 -13.38 -14.43
CA CYS A 201 7.68 -12.55 -15.24
C CYS A 201 8.87 -12.04 -14.42
N TYR A 202 10.03 -11.97 -15.03
CA TYR A 202 11.28 -11.51 -14.42
C TYR A 202 12.07 -10.63 -15.40
N LEU A 203 12.91 -9.74 -14.88
CA LEU A 203 14.00 -9.15 -15.66
C LEU A 203 15.23 -10.04 -15.57
N GLY A 204 15.95 -10.18 -16.68
CA GLY A 204 17.14 -11.00 -16.74
C GLY A 204 18.19 -10.49 -17.71
N HIS A 205 19.34 -11.16 -17.68
CA HIS A 205 20.43 -10.92 -18.62
C HIS A 205 19.98 -11.23 -20.05
N THR A 206 20.12 -10.26 -20.95
CA THR A 206 19.67 -10.39 -22.36
C THR A 206 20.32 -11.54 -23.12
N ASN A 207 21.46 -12.04 -22.63
CA ASN A 207 22.32 -12.98 -23.36
C ASN A 207 22.42 -14.37 -22.71
N GLU A 208 21.85 -14.56 -21.51
CA GLU A 208 22.07 -15.78 -20.72
C GLU A 208 20.79 -16.55 -20.40
N GLY A 209 19.61 -15.99 -20.74
CA GLY A 209 18.32 -16.64 -20.42
C GLY A 209 18.15 -16.91 -18.93
N SER A 210 18.75 -16.07 -18.08
CA SER A 210 18.75 -16.24 -16.62
C SER A 210 17.76 -15.27 -15.99
N CYS A 211 16.90 -15.79 -15.12
CA CYS A 211 15.89 -15.03 -14.40
C CYS A 211 16.53 -14.62 -13.09
N VAL A 212 16.55 -13.32 -12.85
CA VAL A 212 17.00 -12.83 -11.56
C VAL A 212 15.78 -12.84 -10.64
N ASP A 213 15.76 -13.78 -9.70
CA ASP A 213 14.59 -14.00 -8.82
C ASP A 213 14.19 -12.74 -8.05
N VAL A 214 15.16 -11.90 -7.72
CA VAL A 214 14.93 -10.61 -7.06
C VAL A 214 14.33 -9.54 -7.99
N CYS A 215 14.33 -9.76 -9.31
CA CYS A 215 13.80 -8.87 -10.33
C CYS A 215 12.48 -9.38 -10.94
N GLN A 216 11.59 -9.95 -10.12
CA GLN A 216 10.24 -10.33 -10.55
C GLN A 216 9.40 -9.08 -10.90
N VAL A 217 8.58 -9.20 -11.94
CA VAL A 217 7.79 -8.11 -12.50
C VAL A 217 6.36 -8.55 -12.77
N ALA A 218 5.40 -7.64 -12.66
CA ALA A 218 4.03 -7.92 -13.08
C ALA A 218 3.91 -8.11 -14.60
N CYS A 219 4.73 -7.37 -15.34
CA CYS A 219 4.72 -7.34 -16.78
C CYS A 219 6.09 -6.89 -17.31
N CYS A 220 6.55 -7.48 -18.42
CA CYS A 220 7.66 -6.97 -19.22
C CYS A 220 7.46 -7.21 -20.73
N GLY A 221 8.12 -6.41 -21.58
CA GLY A 221 8.09 -6.55 -23.04
C GLY A 221 6.86 -5.96 -23.73
N THR A 222 6.60 -6.45 -24.94
CA THR A 222 5.47 -5.99 -25.77
C THR A 222 4.15 -6.50 -25.19
N GLY A 223 3.24 -5.58 -24.85
CA GLY A 223 1.97 -5.87 -24.14
C GLY A 223 1.89 -5.31 -22.72
N CYS A 224 2.94 -4.65 -22.24
CA CYS A 224 2.99 -3.94 -20.96
C CYS A 224 2.93 -2.41 -21.11
N GLU A 225 2.65 -1.92 -22.31
CA GLU A 225 2.46 -0.51 -22.65
C GLU A 225 0.99 -0.08 -22.52
#